data_AF-A0A821Y9B4-F1
#
_entry.id   AF-A0A821Y9B4-F1
#
_cell.length_a   1.000
_cell.length_b   1.000
_cell.length_c   1.000
_cell.angle_alpha   90.00
_cell.angle_beta   90.00
_cell.angle_gamma   90.00
#
_symmetry.space_group_name_H-M   'P 1'
#
loop_
_entity.id
_entity.type
_entity.pdbx_description
1 polymer ?
#
loop_
_entity_poly.entity_id
_entity_poly.type
_entity_poly.pdbx_seq_one_letter_code
_entity_poly.pdbx_strand_id
1 'polypeptide(L)'
;GAQYLHGEGNNQVFDICNQLGCLADDQNKSGQQGFLPFIAYLRSSISEHEIQLNCKVTKVMSEWYKNRFICEAYSYHSVRSSREDHELLQKPYIPGKLPRILFAGEAIHTRFFFTIHGAFESGIHEAQQILSIFEDNQ
;
A
#
# COMPACT_ATOMS: atom_id res chain seq x y z
N GLY A 1 3.59 1.83 -5.32
CA GLY A 1 2.92 2.22 -4.08
C GLY A 1 2.39 3.61 -4.28
N ALA A 2 1.07 3.78 -4.25
CA ALA A 2 0.47 5.10 -4.31
C ALA A 2 0.79 5.81 -2.99
N GLN A 3 1.80 6.66 -2.98
CA GLN A 3 1.85 7.73 -1.99
C GLN A 3 0.79 8.72 -2.44
N TYR A 4 -0.37 8.70 -1.80
CA TYR A 4 -1.26 9.86 -1.87
C TYR A 4 -0.50 11.04 -1.25
N LEU A 5 -0.27 12.07 -2.06
CA LEU A 5 0.23 13.35 -1.57
C LEU A 5 -0.85 13.95 -0.68
N HIS A 6 -0.66 13.91 0.64
CA HIS A 6 -1.54 14.58 1.58
C HIS A 6 -1.20 16.07 1.68
N GLY A 7 -2.24 16.90 1.68
CA GLY A 7 -2.16 18.35 1.84
C GLY A 7 -1.91 19.06 0.52
N GLU A 8 -2.94 19.74 -0.01
CA GLU A 8 -2.83 20.63 -1.17
C GLU A 8 -2.19 21.98 -0.79
N GLY A 9 -2.26 22.36 0.48
CA GLY A 9 -1.66 23.59 1.01
C GLY A 9 -0.28 23.36 1.62
N ASN A 10 0.68 24.22 1.26
CA ASN A 10 2.07 24.20 1.76
C ASN A 10 2.81 22.87 1.52
N ASN A 11 2.46 22.14 0.45
CA ASN A 11 3.14 20.92 0.06
C ASN A 11 3.90 21.16 -1.25
N GLN A 12 5.21 21.37 -1.15
CA GLN A 12 6.08 21.62 -2.31
C GLN A 12 6.02 20.49 -3.33
N VAL A 13 5.81 19.25 -2.89
CA VAL A 13 5.71 18.10 -3.80
C VAL A 13 4.37 18.14 -4.55
N PHE A 14 3.28 18.55 -3.89
CA PHE A 14 2.00 18.81 -4.54
C PHE A 14 2.12 19.93 -5.59
N ASP A 15 2.78 21.04 -5.25
CA ASP A 15 2.98 22.17 -6.17
C ASP A 15 3.78 21.77 -7.43
N ILE A 16 4.86 21.01 -7.24
CA ILE A 16 5.68 20.48 -8.35
C ILE A 16 4.85 19.52 -9.21
N CYS A 17 4.10 18.60 -8.59
CA CYS A 17 3.25 17.67 -9.32
C CYS A 17 2.12 18.38 -10.08
N ASN A 18 1.57 19.47 -9.54
CA ASN A 18 0.56 20.28 -10.19
C ASN A 18 1.15 21.01 -11.42
N GLN A 19 2.31 21.65 -11.25
CA GLN A 19 3.01 22.33 -12.35
C GLN A 19 3.37 21.39 -13.51
N LEU A 20 3.71 20.14 -13.20
CA LEU A 20 4.07 19.13 -14.18
C LEU A 20 2.85 18.40 -14.79
N GLY A 21 1.62 18.73 -14.38
CA GLY A 21 0.40 18.06 -14.86
C GLY A 21 0.32 16.59 -14.44
N CYS A 22 0.97 16.23 -13.33
CA CYS A 22 1.05 14.87 -12.79
C CYS A 22 -0.08 14.55 -11.78
N LEU A 23 -0.82 15.56 -11.32
CA LEU A 23 -1.99 15.38 -10.47
C LEU A 23 -3.20 14.96 -11.32
N ALA A 24 -4.01 14.03 -10.81
CA ALA A 24 -5.22 13.59 -11.49
C ALA A 24 -6.37 14.55 -11.14
N ASP A 25 -7.07 15.08 -12.14
CA ASP A 25 -8.33 15.81 -11.92
C ASP A 25 -9.40 14.85 -11.41
N ASP A 26 -10.03 15.17 -10.28
CA ASP A 26 -11.08 14.36 -9.64
C ASP A 26 -12.27 14.06 -10.55
N GLN A 27 -12.47 14.86 -11.61
CA GLN A 27 -13.53 14.73 -12.59
C GLN A 27 -13.16 13.86 -13.80
N ASN A 28 -11.90 13.46 -13.97
CA ASN A 28 -11.43 12.79 -15.18
C ASN A 28 -10.47 11.62 -14.89
N LYS A 29 -10.98 10.61 -14.16
CA LYS A 29 -10.28 9.35 -13.82
C LYS A 29 -10.08 8.40 -15.00
N SER A 30 -9.82 8.91 -16.20
CA SER A 30 -9.28 8.08 -17.28
C SER A 30 -7.75 8.03 -17.10
N GLY A 31 -7.20 6.85 -16.84
CA GLY A 31 -5.77 6.64 -16.48
C GLY A 31 -4.76 7.02 -17.57
N GLN A 32 -5.09 7.90 -18.50
CA GLN A 32 -4.25 8.38 -19.59
C GLN A 32 -3.42 9.62 -19.22
N GLN A 33 -3.94 10.52 -18.38
CA GLN A 33 -3.30 11.83 -18.13
C GLN A 33 -1.88 11.73 -17.52
N GLY A 34 -1.63 10.85 -16.55
CA GLY A 34 -0.31 10.78 -15.88
C GLY A 34 0.87 10.20 -16.70
N PHE A 35 0.64 9.63 -17.89
CA PHE A 35 1.72 9.00 -18.68
C PHE A 35 2.36 9.92 -19.72
N LEU A 36 1.60 10.87 -20.25
CA LEU A 36 2.15 11.87 -21.18
C LEU A 36 3.21 12.76 -20.50
N PRO A 37 3.01 13.23 -19.24
CA PRO A 37 4.04 13.93 -18.48
C PRO A 37 5.30 13.09 -18.23
N PHE A 38 5.15 11.80 -17.92
CA PHE A 38 6.30 10.92 -17.68
C PHE A 38 7.17 10.71 -18.94
N ILE A 39 6.55 10.49 -20.10
CA ILE A 39 7.29 10.35 -21.36
C ILE A 39 7.95 11.67 -21.78
N ALA A 40 7.27 12.81 -21.59
CA ALA A 40 7.85 14.12 -21.83
C ALA A 40 9.07 14.38 -20.93
N TYR A 41 8.95 14.06 -19.64
CA TYR A 41 10.04 14.14 -18.67
C TYR A 41 11.22 13.25 -19.03
N LEU A 42 10.98 11.98 -19.41
CA LEU A 42 12.04 11.09 -19.85
C LEU A 42 12.76 11.64 -21.09
N ARG A 43 12.03 12.17 -22.07
CA ARG A 43 12.62 12.77 -23.27
C ARG A 43 13.44 14.03 -22.98
N SER A 44 13.02 14.87 -22.04
CA SER A 44 13.80 16.05 -21.65
C SER A 44 15.04 15.69 -20.81
N SER A 45 14.98 14.58 -20.07
CA SER A 45 16.05 14.18 -19.14
C SER A 45 17.11 13.28 -19.80
N ILE A 46 16.74 12.55 -20.84
CA ILE A 46 17.64 11.70 -21.63
C ILE A 46 18.06 12.53 -22.85
N SER A 47 19.12 13.32 -22.70
CA SER A 47 19.69 14.17 -23.77
C SER A 47 20.02 13.38 -25.03
N GLU A 48 19.33 13.67 -26.15
CA GLU A 48 19.62 13.42 -27.59
C GLU A 48 20.26 12.11 -28.08
N HIS A 49 20.65 11.19 -27.19
CA HIS A 49 21.02 9.84 -27.56
C HIS A 49 19.71 9.14 -27.82
N GLU A 50 19.29 9.18 -29.09
CA GLU A 50 18.16 8.43 -29.63
C GLU A 50 18.30 6.96 -29.24
N ILE A 51 17.84 6.60 -28.04
CA ILE A 51 17.48 5.22 -27.74
C ILE A 51 16.22 4.99 -28.56
N GLN A 52 16.40 4.61 -29.83
CA GLN A 52 15.36 4.03 -30.63
C GLN A 52 14.94 2.73 -29.93
N LEU A 53 13.93 2.84 -29.08
CA LEU A 53 13.23 1.70 -28.50
C LEU A 53 12.51 1.01 -29.66
N ASN A 54 13.22 0.16 -30.40
CA ASN A 54 12.69 -0.70 -31.47
C ASN A 54 11.82 -1.85 -30.90
N CYS A 55 11.35 -1.70 -29.66
CA CYS A 55 10.46 -2.62 -28.97
C CYS A 55 9.14 -1.93 -28.66
N LYS A 56 8.05 -2.70 -28.71
CA LYS A 56 6.72 -2.21 -28.36
C LYS A 56 6.68 -1.85 -26.87
N VAL A 57 6.72 -0.56 -26.56
CA VAL A 57 6.52 -0.06 -25.19
C VAL A 57 5.07 -0.28 -24.79
N THR A 58 4.85 -1.02 -23.71
CA THR A 58 3.51 -1.23 -23.13
C THR A 58 3.46 -0.59 -21.75
N LYS A 59 2.39 0.17 -21.49
CA LYS A 59 2.14 0.82 -20.20
C LYS A 59 1.24 -0.07 -19.34
N VAL A 60 1.67 -0.34 -18.11
CA VAL A 60 0.84 -0.94 -17.06
C VAL A 60 0.89 -0.03 -15.85
N MET A 61 -0.26 0.50 -15.41
CA MET A 61 -0.37 1.24 -14.16
C MET A 61 -1.27 0.48 -13.22
N SER A 62 -0.77 0.27 -12.00
CA SER A 62 -1.54 -0.39 -10.95
C SER A 62 -2.49 0.60 -10.29
N GLU A 63 -3.76 0.19 -10.13
CA GLU A 63 -4.79 0.95 -9.44
C GLU A 63 -5.23 0.20 -8.18
N TRP A 64 -4.32 0.03 -7.22
CA TRP A 64 -4.53 -0.78 -6.02
C TRP A 64 -5.81 -0.40 -5.27
N TYR A 65 -6.11 0.90 -5.15
CA TYR A 65 -7.31 1.40 -4.48
C TYR A 65 -8.63 0.98 -5.14
N LYS A 66 -8.63 0.71 -6.45
CA LYS A 66 -9.82 0.23 -7.18
C LYS A 66 -10.03 -1.26 -7.02
N ASN A 67 -9.01 -2.00 -6.60
CA ASN A 67 -9.13 -3.44 -6.44
C ASN A 67 -9.90 -3.76 -5.15
N ARG A 68 -11.11 -4.29 -5.28
CA ARG A 68 -12.01 -4.65 -4.16
C ARG A 68 -11.44 -5.64 -3.13
N PHE A 69 -10.35 -6.33 -3.46
CA PHE A 69 -9.71 -7.30 -2.57
C PHE A 69 -8.50 -6.73 -1.82
N ILE A 70 -8.04 -5.54 -2.21
CA ILE A 70 -6.82 -4.92 -1.68
C ILE A 70 -7.14 -3.55 -1.08
N CYS A 71 -8.05 -2.80 -1.73
CA CYS A 71 -8.63 -1.53 -1.31
C CYS A 71 -7.65 -0.36 -1.18
N GLU A 72 -6.36 -0.60 -0.92
CA GLU A 72 -5.26 0.37 -0.87
C GLU A 72 -3.92 -0.35 -1.12
N ALA A 73 -2.79 0.36 -0.99
CA ALA A 73 -1.46 -0.25 -1.17
C ALA A 73 -0.98 -1.06 0.05
N TYR A 74 -0.93 -0.44 1.23
CA TYR A 74 -0.51 -1.03 2.51
C TYR A 74 -0.91 -0.12 3.67
N SER A 75 -0.90 -0.67 4.88
CA SER A 75 -1.21 0.06 6.11
C SER A 75 -0.16 1.13 6.46
N TYR A 76 -0.59 2.26 7.03
CA TYR A 76 0.25 3.35 7.52
C TYR A 76 -0.30 3.95 8.83
N HIS A 77 0.57 4.53 9.66
CA HIS A 77 0.13 5.30 10.81
C HIS A 77 -0.39 6.67 10.39
N SER A 78 -1.71 6.87 10.50
CA SER A 78 -2.30 8.20 10.39
C SER A 78 -2.00 9.04 11.65
N VAL A 79 -2.25 10.34 11.58
CA VAL A 79 -2.15 11.26 12.74
C VAL A 79 -3.03 10.83 13.92
N ARG A 80 -4.08 10.05 13.65
CA ARG A 80 -5.03 9.53 14.65
C ARG A 80 -4.78 8.07 15.01
N SER A 81 -3.70 7.47 14.50
CA SER A 81 -3.36 6.08 14.74
C SER A 81 -2.06 5.96 15.51
N SER A 82 -1.93 4.86 16.24
CA SER A 82 -0.83 4.58 17.13
C SER A 82 -0.46 3.10 17.09
N ARG A 83 0.61 2.72 17.80
CA ARG A 83 1.07 1.33 17.86
C ARG A 83 -0.01 0.42 18.47
N GLU A 84 -0.77 0.98 19.39
CA GLU A 84 -1.85 0.35 20.13
C GLU A 84 -2.97 -0.15 19.21
N ASP A 85 -3.17 0.47 18.04
CA ASP A 85 -4.14 0.00 17.05
C ASP A 85 -3.72 -1.35 16.45
N HIS A 86 -2.43 -1.53 16.16
CA HIS A 86 -1.91 -2.81 15.67
C HIS A 86 -1.94 -3.88 16.76
N GLU A 87 -1.64 -3.50 18.01
CA GLU A 87 -1.77 -4.39 19.16
C GLU A 87 -3.23 -4.81 19.39
N LEU A 88 -4.19 -3.93 19.13
CA LEU A 88 -5.60 -4.27 19.16
C LEU A 88 -5.97 -5.25 18.05
N LEU A 89 -5.47 -5.04 16.83
CA LEU A 89 -5.70 -5.94 15.69
C LEU A 89 -5.09 -7.34 15.90
N GLN A 90 -4.00 -7.45 16.66
CA GLN A 90 -3.41 -8.75 17.04
C GLN A 90 -4.30 -9.56 18.00
N LYS A 91 -5.23 -8.93 18.70
CA LYS A 91 -6.05 -9.65 19.69
C LYS A 91 -7.07 -10.54 18.97
N PRO A 92 -7.14 -11.83 19.30
CA PRO A 92 -8.15 -12.70 18.72
C PRO A 92 -9.54 -12.36 19.27
N TYR A 93 -10.58 -12.71 18.51
CA TYR A 93 -11.96 -12.65 18.98
C TYR A 93 -12.34 -13.94 19.71
N ILE A 94 -12.72 -13.80 20.99
CA ILE A 94 -12.98 -14.91 21.92
C ILE A 94 -14.42 -14.80 22.48
N PRO A 95 -15.44 -15.36 21.80
CA PRO A 95 -16.82 -15.36 22.30
C PRO A 95 -17.07 -16.42 23.38
N GLY A 96 -16.04 -17.11 23.87
CA GLY A 96 -16.16 -18.22 24.83
C GLY A 96 -14.84 -18.52 25.52
N LYS A 97 -14.48 -19.80 25.64
CA LYS A 97 -13.21 -20.19 26.28
C LYS A 97 -12.01 -20.21 25.33
N LEU A 98 -12.26 -20.38 24.03
CA LEU A 98 -11.22 -20.50 23.00
C LEU A 98 -11.42 -19.42 21.93
N PRO A 99 -10.33 -18.88 21.35
CA PRO A 99 -10.43 -17.93 20.25
C PRO A 99 -11.08 -18.61 19.04
N ARG A 100 -11.98 -17.86 18.39
CA ARG A 100 -12.71 -18.32 17.20
C ARG A 100 -12.20 -17.65 15.92
N ILE A 101 -11.70 -16.42 16.04
CA ILE A 101 -11.17 -15.64 14.93
C ILE A 101 -9.83 -15.09 15.39
N LEU A 102 -8.80 -15.36 14.59
CA LEU A 102 -7.46 -14.85 14.75
C LEU A 102 -7.13 -14.01 13.51
N PHE A 103 -6.26 -13.01 13.66
CA PHE A 103 -5.95 -12.06 12.60
C PHE A 103 -4.46 -12.12 12.26
N ALA A 104 -4.15 -12.29 10.98
CA ALA A 104 -2.79 -12.22 10.43
C ALA A 104 -2.80 -11.35 9.18
N GLY A 105 -1.64 -10.80 8.81
CA GLY A 105 -1.49 -9.91 7.66
C GLY A 105 -0.51 -8.78 7.91
N GLU A 106 -0.27 -7.96 6.89
CA GLU A 106 0.71 -6.87 7.00
C GLU A 106 0.27 -5.88 8.08
N ALA A 107 -1.01 -5.50 8.10
CA ALA A 107 -1.58 -4.58 9.09
C ALA A 107 -1.45 -5.05 10.55
N ILE A 108 -1.13 -6.32 10.81
CA ILE A 108 -1.15 -6.91 12.15
C ILE A 108 0.20 -6.73 12.87
N HIS A 109 1.32 -6.70 12.16
CA HIS A 109 2.64 -6.71 12.81
C HIS A 109 3.02 -5.34 13.41
N THR A 110 3.01 -5.18 14.74
CA THR A 110 3.23 -3.87 15.41
C THR A 110 4.48 -3.06 15.00
N ARG A 111 5.55 -3.72 14.55
CA ARG A 111 6.78 -3.07 14.07
C ARG A 111 6.95 -2.98 12.54
N PHE A 112 6.43 -3.94 11.78
CA PHE A 112 6.72 -4.14 10.37
C PHE A 112 5.43 -4.22 9.55
N PHE A 113 4.43 -3.40 9.91
CA PHE A 113 3.05 -3.54 9.42
C PHE A 113 2.81 -3.16 7.96
N PHE A 114 3.85 -2.80 7.21
CA PHE A 114 3.79 -2.39 5.80
C PHE A 114 4.67 -3.28 4.92
N THR A 115 5.19 -4.37 5.47
CA THR A 115 6.19 -5.22 4.81
C THR A 115 5.68 -6.64 4.63
N ILE A 116 6.21 -7.32 3.61
CA ILE A 116 5.93 -8.74 3.37
C ILE A 116 6.45 -9.62 4.51
N HIS A 117 7.62 -9.31 5.09
CA HIS A 117 8.15 -10.09 6.21
C HIS A 117 7.29 -9.94 7.47
N GLY A 118 6.76 -8.75 7.75
CA GLY A 118 5.82 -8.55 8.86
C GLY A 118 4.54 -9.36 8.68
N ALA A 119 3.98 -9.37 7.46
CA ALA A 119 2.83 -10.22 7.13
C ALA A 119 3.14 -11.71 7.34
N PHE A 120 4.30 -12.17 6.85
CA PHE A 120 4.74 -13.56 7.01
C PHE A 120 4.92 -13.95 8.49
N GLU A 121 5.61 -13.13 9.27
CA GLU A 121 5.85 -13.36 10.70
C GLU A 121 4.54 -13.38 11.49
N SER A 122 3.59 -12.48 11.17
CA SER A 122 2.25 -12.51 11.79
C SER A 122 1.50 -13.82 11.51
N GLY A 123 1.63 -14.38 10.31
CA GLY A 123 1.01 -15.66 9.96
C GLY A 123 1.61 -16.84 10.73
N ILE A 124 2.94 -16.86 10.90
CA ILE A 124 3.60 -17.87 11.75
C ILE A 124 3.12 -17.75 13.19
N HIS A 125 3.04 -16.53 13.71
CA HIS A 125 2.62 -16.27 15.08
C HIS A 125 1.22 -16.83 15.37
N GLU A 126 0.23 -16.50 14.52
CA GLU A 126 -1.14 -17.01 14.70
C GLU A 126 -1.24 -18.53 14.49
N ALA A 127 -0.44 -19.10 13.57
CA ALA A 127 -0.38 -20.56 13.40
C ALA A 127 0.15 -21.26 14.67
N GLN A 128 1.14 -20.68 15.33
CA GLN A 128 1.66 -21.19 16.61
C GLN A 128 0.62 -21.07 17.73
N GLN A 129 -0.12 -19.96 17.81
CA GLN A 129 -1.24 -19.83 18.77
C GLN A 129 -2.30 -20.91 18.55
N ILE A 130 -2.66 -21.18 17.29
CA ILE A 130 -3.63 -22.23 16.96
C ILE A 130 -3.12 -23.60 17.43
N LEU A 131 -1.86 -23.92 17.17
CA LEU A 131 -1.26 -25.19 17.60
C LEU A 131 -1.25 -25.33 19.13
N SER A 132 -0.84 -24.29 19.86
CA SER A 132 -0.81 -24.34 21.32
C SER A 132 -2.21 -24.55 21.91
N ILE A 133 -3.23 -23.93 21.32
CA ILE A 133 -4.63 -24.15 21.72
C ILE A 133 -5.03 -25.61 21.51
N PHE A 134 -4.65 -26.24 20.41
CA PHE A 134 -4.99 -27.65 20.18
C PHE A 134 -4.25 -28.59 21.13
N GLU A 135 -3.00 -28.29 21.47
CA GLU A 135 -2.19 -29.08 22.43
C GLU A 135 -2.72 -28.95 23.87
N ASP A 136 -3.09 -27.74 24.31
CA ASP A 136 -3.60 -27.49 25.66
C ASP A 136 -5.02 -28.05 25.92
N ASN A 137 -5.75 -28.40 24.86
CA ASN A 137 -7.11 -28.97 24.93
C ASN A 137 -7.15 -30.49 24.70
N GLN A 138 -5.99 -31.17 24.63
CA GLN A 138 -5.88 -32.64 24.71
C GLN A 138 -5.73 -33.11 26.16
#